data_AF-A0A2M7JMJ2-F1
#
_entry.id   AF-A0A2M7JMJ2-F1
#
_cell.length_a   1.000
_cell.length_b   1.000
_cell.length_c   1.000
_cell.angle_alpha   90.00
_cell.angle_beta   90.00
_cell.angle_gamma   90.00
#
_symmetry.space_group_name_H-M   'P 1'
#
loop_
_entity.id
_entity.type
_entity.pdbx_description
1 polymer ?
#
loop_
_entity_poly.entity_id
_entity_poly.type
_entity_poly.pdbx_seq_one_letter_code
_entity_poly.pdbx_strand_id
1 'polypeptide(L)'
;SPRAALPLSLHRKLGGAPPEVRELVQRLPSFLDERREAVRGLEEKENDQAAKLLKCVEDLAGRMMMDQQNNGKVKTKPEAYYALIMADGDNMGAWISGLDPRFSVTYGQTWHPQVRAALSDSGEAGWFAPFLDKTRPPSPARHVAVSSALNIFSLELCAMVVEDFFKGKLIYAGGDDLLAMVSIDDVLPCMFLLRLIYSGEGIESKTALSTPFVELGMNDIPMIRARRGHVLINNRLYRVMSGKASASFGAVVAHHTAPLAGVLRELRAAERRAKDSGRDSFSISLMKRSGGKTELTLPWQLKGKNSPSARTPMETVIELRNLLGRDGMSRRAAYLTQQWAEGLPEPEMLGGIEPYKTLLKANMIHQFERQYKGKDNSPCRDTAHDVTELIGSALAEGKNGRVLLRGLLTVAEFLAREGRFTPFGNREE
;
A
#
# COMPACT_ATOMS: atom_id res chain seq x y z
N SER A 1 6.67 -19.04 -27.59
CA SER A 1 6.61 -17.93 -26.63
C SER A 1 7.23 -18.35 -25.30
N PRO A 2 7.97 -17.45 -24.63
CA PRO A 2 8.57 -17.73 -23.32
C PRO A 2 7.50 -18.04 -22.26
N ARG A 3 7.88 -18.76 -21.21
CA ARG A 3 7.01 -19.03 -20.05
C ARG A 3 7.13 -17.87 -19.07
N ALA A 4 6.00 -17.25 -18.74
CA ALA A 4 5.96 -16.20 -17.73
C ALA A 4 6.23 -16.78 -16.34
N ALA A 5 6.99 -16.05 -15.52
CA ALA A 5 7.12 -16.36 -14.11
C ALA A 5 5.77 -16.10 -13.42
N LEU A 6 5.27 -17.09 -12.68
CA LEU A 6 4.00 -16.98 -11.97
C LEU A 6 4.24 -16.61 -10.49
N PRO A 7 3.30 -15.88 -9.86
CA PRO A 7 3.24 -15.78 -8.40
C PRO A 7 3.23 -17.17 -7.75
N LEU A 8 3.87 -17.31 -6.59
CA LEU A 8 3.99 -18.59 -5.89
C LEU A 8 2.62 -19.24 -5.58
N SER A 9 1.64 -18.46 -5.14
CA SER A 9 0.28 -18.95 -4.90
C SER A 9 -0.35 -19.57 -6.15
N LEU A 10 -0.23 -18.90 -7.31
CA LEU A 10 -0.72 -19.40 -8.59
C LEU A 10 0.09 -20.62 -9.06
N HIS A 11 1.41 -20.61 -8.89
CA HIS A 11 2.26 -21.75 -9.20
C HIS A 11 1.87 -22.99 -8.39
N ARG A 12 1.63 -22.84 -7.08
CA ARG A 12 1.15 -23.91 -6.19
C ARG A 12 -0.22 -24.43 -6.62
N LYS A 13 -1.18 -23.55 -6.90
CA LYS A 13 -2.52 -23.92 -7.40
C LYS A 13 -2.45 -24.70 -8.71
N LEU A 14 -1.54 -24.32 -9.60
CA LEU A 14 -1.33 -25.00 -10.88
C LEU A 14 -0.58 -26.32 -10.75
N GLY A 15 0.09 -26.60 -9.63
CA GLY A 15 0.85 -27.84 -9.42
C GLY A 15 0.00 -29.10 -9.58
N GLY A 16 -1.29 -29.03 -9.25
CA GLY A 16 -2.27 -30.12 -9.44
C GLY A 16 -2.99 -30.12 -10.78
N ALA A 17 -2.74 -29.15 -11.66
CA ALA A 17 -3.43 -29.03 -12.94
C ALA A 17 -2.75 -29.86 -14.05
N PRO A 18 -3.50 -30.30 -15.08
CA PRO A 18 -2.93 -30.99 -16.24
C PRO A 18 -1.77 -30.19 -16.88
N PRO A 19 -0.75 -30.87 -17.46
CA PRO A 19 0.38 -30.21 -18.11
C PRO A 19 -0.03 -29.15 -19.14
N GLU A 20 -1.09 -29.40 -19.90
CA GLU A 20 -1.61 -28.53 -20.95
C GLU A 20 -2.15 -27.22 -20.35
N VAL A 21 -2.85 -27.31 -19.22
CA VAL A 21 -3.37 -26.14 -18.49
C VAL A 21 -2.23 -25.30 -17.94
N ARG A 22 -1.23 -25.95 -17.34
CA ARG A 22 -0.03 -25.26 -16.83
C ARG A 22 0.70 -24.51 -17.95
N GLU A 23 0.89 -25.18 -19.09
CA GLU A 23 1.56 -24.59 -20.23
C GLU A 23 0.77 -23.44 -20.84
N LEU A 24 -0.55 -23.58 -20.96
CA LEU A 24 -1.44 -22.51 -21.43
C LEU A 24 -1.32 -21.27 -20.55
N VAL A 25 -1.47 -21.41 -19.23
CA VAL A 25 -1.44 -20.28 -18.29
C VAL A 25 -0.08 -19.58 -18.30
N GLN A 26 1.02 -20.34 -18.38
CA GLN A 26 2.36 -19.76 -18.42
C GLN A 26 2.67 -19.03 -19.74
N ARG A 27 2.05 -19.44 -20.85
CA ARG A 27 2.28 -18.84 -22.18
C ARG A 27 1.29 -17.72 -22.51
N LEU A 28 0.14 -17.68 -21.83
CA LEU A 28 -0.94 -16.74 -22.11
C LEU A 28 -0.49 -15.26 -22.12
N PRO A 29 0.32 -14.76 -21.15
CA PRO A 29 0.75 -13.36 -21.17
C PRO A 29 1.57 -13.02 -22.42
N SER A 30 2.60 -13.81 -22.73
CA SER A 30 3.44 -13.60 -23.91
C SER A 30 2.64 -13.74 -25.20
N PHE A 31 1.68 -14.67 -25.25
CA PHE A 31 0.77 -14.80 -26.39
C PHE A 31 -0.09 -13.53 -26.58
N LEU A 32 -0.64 -12.97 -25.51
CA LEU A 32 -1.43 -11.73 -25.58
C LEU A 32 -0.59 -10.54 -26.07
N ASP A 33 0.65 -10.43 -25.60
CA ASP A 33 1.57 -9.37 -26.02
C ASP A 33 1.97 -9.52 -27.49
N GLU A 34 2.39 -10.71 -27.93
CA GLU A 34 2.71 -11.02 -29.33
C GLU A 34 1.55 -10.66 -30.27
N ARG A 35 0.30 -10.97 -29.87
CA ARG A 35 -0.90 -10.63 -30.65
C ARG A 35 -1.21 -9.14 -30.65
N ARG A 36 -1.00 -8.44 -29.53
CA ARG A 36 -1.18 -6.98 -29.44
C ARG A 36 -0.16 -6.23 -30.31
N GLU A 37 1.07 -6.73 -30.42
CA GLU A 37 2.08 -6.17 -31.32
C GLU A 37 1.75 -6.42 -32.78
N ALA A 38 1.33 -7.64 -33.14
CA ALA A 38 0.94 -7.98 -34.50
C ALA A 38 -0.21 -7.08 -35.02
N VAL A 39 -1.24 -6.82 -34.19
CA VAL A 39 -2.35 -5.90 -34.53
C VAL A 39 -1.87 -4.47 -34.80
N ARG A 40 -0.76 -4.03 -34.20
CA ARG A 40 -0.22 -2.68 -34.39
C ARG A 40 0.69 -2.54 -35.62
N GLY A 41 1.18 -3.66 -36.18
CA GLY A 41 2.24 -3.68 -37.20
C GLY A 41 1.86 -4.20 -38.59
N LEU A 42 0.61 -4.60 -38.84
CA LEU A 42 0.19 -5.29 -40.08
C LEU A 42 -0.78 -4.48 -40.97
N GLU A 43 -0.74 -4.74 -42.29
CA GLU A 43 -1.71 -4.25 -43.28
C GLU A 43 -3.13 -4.83 -43.05
N GLU A 44 -4.17 -4.12 -43.53
CA GLU A 44 -5.58 -4.25 -43.12
C GLU A 44 -6.18 -5.67 -43.08
N LYS A 45 -5.75 -6.62 -43.92
CA LYS A 45 -6.36 -7.96 -44.02
C LYS A 45 -5.89 -8.98 -42.98
N GLU A 46 -4.60 -9.00 -42.63
CA GLU A 46 -4.08 -9.87 -41.55
C GLU A 46 -4.45 -9.33 -40.15
N ASN A 47 -4.70 -8.03 -40.09
CA ASN A 47 -5.16 -7.33 -38.90
C ASN A 47 -6.50 -7.88 -38.39
N ASP A 48 -7.42 -8.25 -39.30
CA ASP A 48 -8.78 -8.68 -38.93
C ASP A 48 -8.80 -10.06 -38.25
N GLN A 49 -7.93 -10.99 -38.65
CA GLN A 49 -7.85 -12.33 -38.03
C GLN A 49 -7.13 -12.29 -36.68
N ALA A 50 -6.03 -11.53 -36.57
CA ALA A 50 -5.32 -11.33 -35.30
C ALA A 50 -6.18 -10.58 -34.28
N ALA A 51 -6.92 -9.54 -34.71
CA ALA A 51 -7.84 -8.79 -33.86
C ALA A 51 -9.02 -9.65 -33.40
N LYS A 52 -9.59 -10.50 -34.27
CA LYS A 52 -10.64 -11.46 -33.88
C LYS A 52 -10.15 -12.44 -32.82
N LEU A 53 -8.96 -13.02 -33.00
CA LEU A 53 -8.41 -13.98 -32.05
C LEU A 53 -8.09 -13.33 -30.70
N LEU A 54 -7.46 -12.15 -30.71
CA LEU A 54 -7.19 -11.37 -29.49
C LEU A 54 -8.50 -11.05 -28.75
N LYS A 55 -9.52 -10.60 -29.49
CA LYS A 55 -10.84 -10.32 -28.94
C LYS A 55 -11.51 -11.57 -28.36
N CYS A 56 -11.39 -12.74 -29.01
CA CYS A 56 -11.89 -13.99 -28.46
C CYS A 56 -11.19 -14.38 -27.15
N VAL A 57 -9.87 -14.21 -27.05
CA VAL A 57 -9.14 -14.52 -25.81
C VAL A 57 -9.44 -13.50 -24.71
N GLU A 58 -9.55 -12.22 -25.04
CA GLU A 58 -9.99 -11.18 -24.09
C GLU A 58 -11.43 -11.41 -23.65
N ASP A 59 -12.33 -11.82 -24.55
CA ASP A 59 -13.72 -12.16 -24.22
C ASP A 59 -13.79 -13.44 -23.37
N LEU A 60 -12.94 -14.44 -23.62
CA LEU A 60 -12.87 -15.66 -22.80
C LEU A 60 -12.30 -15.36 -21.41
N ALA A 61 -11.21 -14.60 -21.33
CA ALA A 61 -10.66 -14.13 -20.07
C ALA A 61 -11.71 -13.29 -19.31
N GLY A 62 -12.38 -12.37 -19.98
CA GLY A 62 -13.48 -11.58 -19.43
C GLY A 62 -14.60 -12.46 -18.87
N ARG A 63 -15.01 -13.51 -19.60
CA ARG A 63 -16.02 -14.50 -19.14
C ARG A 63 -15.56 -15.33 -17.95
N MET A 64 -14.28 -15.68 -17.87
CA MET A 64 -13.73 -16.40 -16.70
C MET A 64 -13.59 -15.49 -15.48
N MET A 65 -13.46 -14.18 -15.69
CA MET A 65 -13.46 -13.15 -14.66
C MET A 65 -14.88 -12.61 -14.37
N MET A 66 -15.93 -13.17 -14.98
CA MET A 66 -17.31 -12.79 -14.68
C MET A 66 -17.72 -13.38 -13.33
N ASP A 67 -18.06 -12.48 -12.41
CA ASP A 67 -18.87 -12.78 -11.25
C ASP A 67 -20.28 -13.24 -11.68
N GLN A 68 -20.76 -14.35 -11.12
CA GLN A 68 -22.09 -14.89 -11.42
C GLN A 68 -23.23 -13.94 -11.00
N GLN A 69 -22.95 -12.92 -10.18
CA GLN A 69 -23.97 -12.00 -9.67
C GLN A 69 -24.35 -10.85 -10.62
N ASN A 70 -23.57 -10.53 -11.66
CA ASN A 70 -23.73 -9.26 -12.40
C ASN A 70 -24.38 -9.39 -13.80
N ASN A 71 -25.35 -10.30 -13.93
CA ASN A 71 -26.28 -10.39 -15.08
C ASN A 71 -25.62 -10.29 -16.48
N GLY A 72 -24.44 -10.91 -16.64
CA GLY A 72 -23.77 -11.12 -17.93
C GLY A 72 -23.16 -9.90 -18.64
N LYS A 73 -22.92 -8.78 -17.96
CA LYS A 73 -22.44 -7.53 -18.60
C LYS A 73 -21.04 -7.03 -18.18
N VAL A 74 -20.15 -7.87 -17.69
CA VAL A 74 -18.77 -7.45 -17.38
C VAL A 74 -17.83 -7.84 -18.52
N LYS A 75 -17.62 -6.90 -19.45
CA LYS A 75 -16.65 -7.03 -20.55
C LYS A 75 -15.34 -6.37 -20.11
N THR A 76 -14.53 -7.05 -19.30
CA THR A 76 -13.28 -6.49 -18.79
C THR A 76 -12.11 -6.86 -19.68
N LYS A 77 -11.47 -5.83 -20.26
CA LYS A 77 -10.13 -6.00 -20.83
C LYS A 77 -9.13 -6.17 -19.69
N PRO A 78 -8.07 -6.97 -19.87
CA PRO A 78 -6.97 -7.01 -18.90
C PRO A 78 -6.39 -5.63 -18.68
N GLU A 79 -6.07 -5.31 -17.43
CA GLU A 79 -5.44 -4.04 -17.07
C GLU A 79 -4.09 -3.88 -17.78
N ALA A 80 -3.85 -2.66 -18.26
CA ALA A 80 -2.68 -2.29 -19.05
C ALA A 80 -1.61 -1.62 -18.19
N TYR A 81 -1.89 -1.32 -16.93
CA TYR A 81 -0.95 -0.77 -15.97
C TYR A 81 -0.49 -1.84 -14.97
N TYR A 82 0.74 -1.70 -14.51
CA TYR A 82 1.31 -2.48 -13.42
C TYR A 82 1.98 -1.54 -12.43
N ALA A 83 2.24 -2.04 -11.22
CA ALA A 83 2.99 -1.30 -10.21
C ALA A 83 4.32 -1.99 -9.88
N LEU A 84 5.36 -1.19 -9.65
CA LEU A 84 6.56 -1.63 -8.96
C LEU A 84 6.61 -0.98 -7.57
N ILE A 85 7.04 -1.74 -6.58
CA ILE A 85 7.30 -1.28 -5.22
C ILE A 85 8.79 -1.48 -4.93
N MET A 86 9.41 -0.45 -4.38
CA MET A 86 10.76 -0.49 -3.83
C MET A 86 10.70 0.03 -2.40
N ALA A 87 11.34 -0.66 -1.46
CA ALA A 87 11.45 -0.20 -0.09
C ALA A 87 12.88 -0.38 0.41
N ASP A 88 13.24 0.43 1.41
CA ASP A 88 14.54 0.42 2.05
C ASP A 88 14.40 0.88 3.52
N GLY A 89 15.18 0.24 4.40
CA GLY A 89 15.14 0.47 5.84
C GLY A 89 15.76 1.81 6.24
N ASP A 90 15.04 2.58 7.06
CA ASP A 90 15.51 3.89 7.47
C ASP A 90 16.60 3.80 8.54
N ASN A 91 17.75 4.43 8.27
CA ASN A 91 18.86 4.56 9.21
C ASN A 91 19.40 3.21 9.72
N MET A 92 19.41 2.16 8.88
CA MET A 92 19.83 0.82 9.31
C MET A 92 21.25 0.75 9.86
N GLY A 93 22.19 1.56 9.35
CA GLY A 93 23.52 1.67 9.95
C GLY A 93 23.51 2.13 11.41
N ALA A 94 22.68 3.13 11.73
CA ALA A 94 22.50 3.61 13.11
C ALA A 94 21.83 2.55 13.98
N TRP A 95 20.82 1.86 13.43
CA TRP A 95 20.15 0.73 14.09
C TRP A 95 21.13 -0.40 14.44
N ILE A 96 21.97 -0.82 13.49
CA ILE A 96 22.96 -1.88 13.69
C ILE A 96 24.01 -1.45 14.70
N SER A 97 24.54 -0.23 14.59
CA SER A 97 25.54 0.29 15.55
C SER A 97 25.03 0.27 16.99
N GLY A 98 23.74 0.55 17.21
CA GLY A 98 23.13 0.62 18.54
C GLY A 98 23.64 1.75 19.43
N LEU A 99 24.43 2.68 18.87
CA LEU A 99 24.98 3.84 19.58
C LEU A 99 24.09 5.07 19.46
N ASP A 100 23.22 5.10 18.46
CA ASP A 100 22.29 6.21 18.26
C ASP A 100 21.22 6.21 19.38
N PRO A 101 21.04 7.33 20.11
CA PRO A 101 20.07 7.44 21.18
C PRO A 101 18.64 7.02 20.78
N ARG A 102 18.26 7.21 19.51
CA ARG A 102 16.94 6.82 18.98
C ARG A 102 16.69 5.30 19.08
N PHE A 103 17.74 4.51 18.87
CA PHE A 103 17.67 3.04 18.80
C PHE A 103 18.32 2.34 19.98
N SER A 104 18.96 3.12 20.85
CA SER A 104 19.47 2.64 22.12
C SER A 104 18.33 2.38 23.11
N VAL A 105 18.58 1.50 24.07
CA VAL A 105 17.67 1.20 25.17
C VAL A 105 18.46 1.17 26.47
N THR A 106 17.83 1.58 27.57
CA THR A 106 18.45 1.49 28.89
C THR A 106 18.35 0.08 29.44
N TYR A 107 19.18 -0.27 30.43
CA TYR A 107 19.05 -1.58 31.10
C TYR A 107 17.65 -1.79 31.67
N GLY A 108 17.06 -0.76 32.28
CA GLY A 108 15.70 -0.81 32.81
C GLY A 108 14.64 -1.14 31.76
N GLN A 109 14.80 -0.69 30.51
CA GLN A 109 13.87 -1.03 29.43
C GLN A 109 13.98 -2.49 28.95
N THR A 110 15.10 -3.16 29.24
CA THR A 110 15.31 -4.56 28.83
C THR A 110 14.82 -5.58 29.86
N TRP A 111 14.53 -5.13 31.09
CA TRP A 111 14.07 -6.01 32.16
C TRP A 111 12.57 -6.25 32.05
N HIS A 112 12.16 -7.49 32.35
CA HIS A 112 10.74 -7.83 32.36
C HIS A 112 9.98 -6.95 33.38
N PRO A 113 8.78 -6.43 33.06
CA PRO A 113 8.05 -5.53 33.97
C PRO A 113 7.84 -6.11 35.38
N GLN A 114 7.62 -7.41 35.50
CA GLN A 114 7.47 -8.07 36.81
C GLN A 114 8.77 -8.04 37.64
N VAL A 115 9.93 -8.14 37.00
CA VAL A 115 11.24 -8.04 37.69
C VAL A 115 11.45 -6.61 38.19
N ARG A 116 11.08 -5.61 37.38
CA ARG A 116 11.14 -4.20 37.79
C ARG A 116 10.19 -3.90 38.95
N ALA A 117 8.99 -4.48 38.93
CA ALA A 117 8.02 -4.35 40.02
C ALA A 117 8.57 -4.97 41.32
N ALA A 118 9.03 -6.22 41.26
CA ALA A 118 9.62 -6.90 42.41
C ALA A 118 10.83 -6.16 43.00
N LEU A 119 11.68 -5.57 42.16
CA LEU A 119 12.79 -4.73 42.61
C LEU A 119 12.31 -3.46 43.31
N SER A 120 11.24 -2.84 42.81
CA SER A 120 10.64 -1.66 43.42
C SER A 120 10.09 -1.98 44.82
N ASP A 121 9.47 -3.15 44.96
CA ASP A 121 8.87 -3.62 46.22
C ASP A 121 9.91 -4.05 47.26
N SER A 122 11.11 -4.48 46.83
CA SER A 122 12.20 -4.93 47.71
C SER A 122 12.85 -3.82 48.55
N GLY A 123 12.60 -2.55 48.24
CA GLY A 123 13.29 -1.40 48.84
C GLY A 123 14.70 -1.13 48.28
N GLU A 124 15.24 -2.02 47.43
CA GLU A 124 16.57 -1.87 46.81
C GLU A 124 16.58 -1.02 45.53
N ALA A 125 15.41 -0.48 45.13
CA ALA A 125 15.25 0.29 43.91
C ALA A 125 16.26 1.43 43.76
N GLY A 126 16.58 2.12 44.87
CA GLY A 126 17.54 3.23 44.89
C GLY A 126 18.96 2.80 44.55
N TRP A 127 19.38 1.58 44.92
CA TRP A 127 20.72 1.06 44.62
C TRP A 127 20.89 0.76 43.13
N PHE A 128 19.85 0.24 42.50
CA PHE A 128 19.87 -0.14 41.08
C PHE A 128 19.49 0.99 40.12
N ALA A 129 18.84 2.06 40.60
CA ALA A 129 18.39 3.16 39.75
C ALA A 129 19.49 3.72 38.83
N PRO A 130 20.73 4.01 39.32
CA PRO A 130 21.80 4.50 38.44
C PRO A 130 22.19 3.52 37.33
N PHE A 131 22.09 2.21 37.58
CA PHE A 131 22.39 1.16 36.60
C PHE A 131 21.27 1.02 35.57
N LEU A 132 20.01 1.03 36.00
CA LEU A 132 18.84 0.88 35.13
C LEU A 132 18.71 2.02 34.12
N ASP A 133 19.20 3.21 34.47
CA ASP A 133 19.20 4.40 33.60
C ASP A 133 20.37 4.41 32.61
N LYS A 134 21.40 3.57 32.79
CA LYS A 134 22.49 3.49 31.80
C LYS A 134 21.99 2.87 30.49
N THR A 135 22.46 3.45 29.40
CA THR A 135 22.26 2.90 28.05
C THR A 135 23.00 1.57 27.94
N ARG A 136 22.30 0.54 27.45
CA ARG A 136 22.88 -0.77 27.21
C ARG A 136 23.77 -0.71 25.96
N PRO A 137 25.05 -1.07 26.03
CA PRO A 137 25.93 -1.08 24.87
C PRO A 137 25.48 -2.15 23.84
N PRO A 138 25.80 -1.96 22.54
CA PRO A 138 25.59 -2.99 21.54
C PRO A 138 26.33 -4.27 21.93
N SER A 139 25.71 -5.42 21.67
CA SER A 139 26.27 -6.74 22.01
C SER A 139 26.06 -7.70 20.84
N PRO A 140 26.89 -8.75 20.71
CA PRO A 140 26.70 -9.77 19.66
C PRO A 140 25.27 -10.34 19.64
N ALA A 141 24.66 -10.56 20.81
CA ALA A 141 23.29 -11.02 20.92
C ALA A 141 22.26 -10.04 20.30
N ARG A 142 22.49 -8.72 20.43
CA ARG A 142 21.66 -7.70 19.77
C ARG A 142 21.82 -7.77 18.24
N HIS A 143 23.05 -7.91 17.75
CA HIS A 143 23.30 -8.04 16.31
C HIS A 143 22.62 -9.28 15.73
N VAL A 144 22.76 -10.43 16.38
CA VAL A 144 22.06 -11.66 15.99
C VAL A 144 20.55 -11.43 15.99
N ALA A 145 20.00 -10.77 17.01
CA ALA A 145 18.57 -10.55 17.09
C ALA A 145 18.03 -9.70 15.92
N VAL A 146 18.74 -8.63 15.57
CA VAL A 146 18.42 -7.73 14.44
C VAL A 146 18.59 -8.47 13.11
N SER A 147 19.73 -9.13 12.88
CA SER A 147 19.98 -9.88 11.64
C SER A 147 18.96 -11.00 11.43
N SER A 148 18.56 -11.72 12.48
CA SER A 148 17.49 -12.72 12.37
C SER A 148 16.15 -12.10 11.99
N ALA A 149 15.81 -10.92 12.54
CA ALA A 149 14.56 -10.23 12.20
C ALA A 149 14.52 -9.80 10.72
N LEU A 150 15.63 -9.26 10.21
CA LEU A 150 15.77 -8.88 8.80
C LEU A 150 15.76 -10.10 7.86
N ASN A 151 16.39 -11.20 8.26
CA ASN A 151 16.36 -12.44 7.48
C ASN A 151 14.95 -13.02 7.42
N ILE A 152 14.21 -13.02 8.53
CA ILE A 152 12.80 -13.46 8.56
C ILE A 152 11.95 -12.57 7.64
N PHE A 153 12.14 -11.25 7.73
CA PHE A 153 11.40 -10.31 6.89
C PHE A 153 11.65 -10.55 5.40
N SER A 154 12.92 -10.65 4.98
CA SER A 154 13.30 -10.80 3.58
C SER A 154 13.03 -12.19 2.99
N LEU A 155 13.30 -13.26 3.74
CA LEU A 155 13.20 -14.64 3.23
C LEU A 155 11.81 -15.24 3.34
N GLU A 156 11.03 -14.84 4.36
CA GLU A 156 9.70 -15.43 4.61
C GLU A 156 8.57 -14.42 4.39
N LEU A 157 8.61 -13.29 5.09
CA LEU A 157 7.45 -12.39 5.17
C LEU A 157 7.20 -11.61 3.87
N CYS A 158 8.25 -11.11 3.20
CA CYS A 158 8.11 -10.41 1.93
C CYS A 158 7.45 -11.28 0.86
N ALA A 159 7.90 -12.52 0.71
CA ALA A 159 7.35 -13.46 -0.27
C ALA A 159 5.90 -13.84 0.07
N MET A 160 5.61 -14.09 1.35
CA MET A 160 4.26 -14.39 1.82
C MET A 160 3.29 -13.23 1.53
N VAL A 161 3.68 -12.00 1.85
CA VAL A 161 2.85 -10.82 1.57
C VAL A 161 2.64 -10.64 0.07
N VAL A 162 3.73 -10.54 -0.70
CA VAL A 162 3.67 -10.16 -2.11
C VAL A 162 3.09 -11.26 -3.00
N GLU A 163 3.38 -12.54 -2.73
CA GLU A 163 3.01 -13.65 -3.64
C GLU A 163 1.88 -14.55 -3.12
N ASP A 164 1.64 -14.60 -1.81
CA ASP A 164 0.56 -15.40 -1.23
C ASP A 164 -0.66 -14.56 -0.86
N PHE A 165 -0.50 -13.31 -0.37
CA PHE A 165 -1.64 -12.45 -0.02
C PHE A 165 -2.08 -11.51 -1.14
N PHE A 166 -1.15 -11.06 -1.98
CA PHE A 166 -1.42 -10.14 -3.08
C PHE A 166 -1.04 -10.76 -4.44
N LYS A 167 -1.52 -10.15 -5.52
CA LYS A 167 -1.26 -10.52 -6.91
C LYS A 167 0.08 -9.93 -7.36
N GLY A 168 1.14 -10.39 -6.70
CA GLY A 168 2.49 -9.88 -6.91
C GLY A 168 3.53 -10.95 -7.21
N LYS A 169 4.70 -10.46 -7.61
CA LYS A 169 5.93 -11.22 -7.74
C LYS A 169 7.06 -10.48 -7.03
N LEU A 170 7.72 -11.15 -6.10
CA LEU A 170 8.90 -10.62 -5.45
C LEU A 170 10.10 -10.80 -6.39
N ILE A 171 10.82 -9.70 -6.67
CA ILE A 171 11.99 -9.70 -7.55
C ILE A 171 13.27 -9.78 -6.72
N TYR A 172 13.31 -9.01 -5.63
CA TYR A 172 14.44 -8.98 -4.70
C TYR A 172 13.95 -8.68 -3.29
N ALA A 173 14.56 -9.32 -2.29
CA ALA A 173 14.46 -8.96 -0.88
C ALA A 173 15.78 -9.28 -0.21
N GLY A 174 16.44 -8.27 0.37
CA GLY A 174 17.76 -8.40 0.97
C GLY A 174 17.83 -7.66 2.29
N GLY A 175 17.48 -8.35 3.38
CA GLY A 175 17.42 -7.75 4.70
C GLY A 175 16.26 -6.76 4.82
N ASP A 176 16.55 -5.47 4.72
CA ASP A 176 15.59 -4.36 4.83
C ASP A 176 15.09 -3.84 3.48
N ASP A 177 15.84 -4.09 2.39
CA ASP A 177 15.50 -3.63 1.05
C ASP A 177 14.64 -4.65 0.30
N LEU A 178 13.67 -4.17 -0.49
CA LEU A 178 12.87 -5.03 -1.38
C LEU A 178 12.55 -4.37 -2.72
N LEU A 179 12.33 -5.20 -3.73
CA LEU A 179 11.79 -4.85 -5.04
C LEU A 179 10.72 -5.88 -5.42
N ALA A 180 9.50 -5.41 -5.69
CA ALA A 180 8.37 -6.24 -6.07
C ALA A 180 7.60 -5.64 -7.25
N MET A 181 6.98 -6.51 -8.04
CA MET A 181 5.99 -6.14 -9.05
C MET A 181 4.62 -6.60 -8.56
N VAL A 182 3.62 -5.72 -8.60
CA VAL A 182 2.26 -6.02 -8.13
C VAL A 182 1.21 -5.47 -9.10
N SER A 183 0.00 -6.00 -9.05
CA SER A 183 -1.15 -5.42 -9.72
C SER A 183 -1.56 -4.08 -9.09
N ILE A 184 -2.33 -3.27 -9.82
CA ILE A 184 -2.63 -1.90 -9.41
C ILE A 184 -3.66 -1.82 -8.27
N ASP A 185 -4.59 -2.77 -8.19
CA ASP A 185 -5.53 -2.93 -7.08
C ASP A 185 -4.83 -3.21 -5.74
N ASP A 186 -3.73 -3.97 -5.79
CA ASP A 186 -3.01 -4.43 -4.61
C ASP A 186 -1.88 -3.49 -4.16
N VAL A 187 -1.50 -2.49 -4.95
CA VAL A 187 -0.32 -1.65 -4.66
C VAL A 187 -0.39 -0.98 -3.28
N LEU A 188 -1.52 -0.35 -2.93
CA LEU A 188 -1.69 0.34 -1.64
C LEU A 188 -1.70 -0.64 -0.45
N PRO A 189 -2.58 -1.66 -0.41
CA PRO A 189 -2.63 -2.58 0.72
C PRO A 189 -1.35 -3.42 0.84
N CYS A 190 -0.68 -3.76 -0.26
CA CYS A 190 0.60 -4.47 -0.26
C CYS A 190 1.70 -3.63 0.40
N MET A 191 1.87 -2.38 -0.04
CA MET A 191 2.84 -1.46 0.58
C MET A 191 2.56 -1.27 2.07
N PHE A 192 1.28 -1.12 2.43
CA PHE A 192 0.89 -0.90 3.82
C PHE A 192 1.19 -2.11 4.70
N LEU A 193 0.82 -3.31 4.27
CA LEU A 193 1.06 -4.53 5.02
C LEU A 193 2.56 -4.81 5.18
N LEU A 194 3.35 -4.62 4.12
CA LEU A 194 4.82 -4.74 4.19
C LEU A 194 5.40 -3.79 5.25
N ARG A 195 4.95 -2.53 5.27
CA ARG A 195 5.40 -1.55 6.27
C ARG A 195 5.02 -1.96 7.70
N LEU A 196 3.80 -2.43 7.92
CA LEU A 196 3.32 -2.83 9.25
C LEU A 196 4.03 -4.08 9.77
N ILE A 197 4.27 -5.05 8.88
CA ILE A 197 5.01 -6.28 9.21
C ILE A 197 6.49 -5.99 9.46
N TYR A 198 7.09 -5.03 8.75
CA TYR A 198 8.47 -4.62 8.98
C TYR A 198 8.70 -4.15 10.43
N SER A 199 7.84 -3.26 10.95
CA SER A 199 7.95 -2.77 12.33
C SER A 199 7.25 -3.64 13.37
N GLY A 200 6.31 -4.50 12.97
CA GLY A 200 5.51 -5.29 13.90
C GLY A 200 4.62 -4.42 14.78
N GLU A 201 4.00 -3.38 14.20
CA GLU A 201 3.05 -2.48 14.85
C GLU A 201 1.75 -2.38 14.05
N GLY A 202 0.64 -2.07 14.75
CA GLY A 202 -0.56 -1.55 14.11
C GLY A 202 -1.48 -2.58 13.45
N ILE A 203 -1.33 -3.88 13.70
CA ILE A 203 -2.32 -4.88 13.27
C ILE A 203 -2.98 -5.47 14.51
N GLU A 204 -3.94 -4.74 15.08
CA GLU A 204 -4.91 -5.30 16.01
C GLU A 204 -6.18 -5.64 15.22
N SER A 205 -6.78 -6.80 15.50
CA SER A 205 -7.81 -7.55 14.73
C SER A 205 -9.07 -6.79 14.25
N LYS A 206 -9.16 -5.46 14.36
CA LYS A 206 -10.27 -4.58 13.97
C LYS A 206 -9.84 -3.22 13.37
N THR A 207 -8.62 -3.07 12.86
CA THR A 207 -8.17 -1.85 12.15
C THR A 207 -8.37 -1.97 10.64
N ALA A 208 -8.32 -0.85 9.91
CA ALA A 208 -8.78 -0.67 8.51
C ALA A 208 -8.05 -1.48 7.43
N LEU A 209 -7.36 -2.54 7.82
CA LEU A 209 -6.99 -3.67 6.98
C LEU A 209 -8.13 -4.72 6.88
N SER A 210 -9.09 -4.75 7.81
CA SER A 210 -10.24 -5.66 7.71
C SER A 210 -11.08 -5.38 6.47
N THR A 211 -11.25 -4.12 6.07
CA THR A 211 -12.04 -3.74 4.89
C THR A 211 -11.30 -4.05 3.58
N PRO A 212 -10.01 -3.68 3.38
CA PRO A 212 -9.24 -4.08 2.20
C PRO A 212 -9.10 -5.60 2.05
N PHE A 213 -8.88 -6.38 3.11
CA PHE A 213 -8.80 -7.84 2.97
C PHE A 213 -10.16 -8.48 2.61
N VAL A 214 -11.27 -7.93 3.11
CA VAL A 214 -12.64 -8.35 2.73
C VAL A 214 -13.00 -7.89 1.30
N GLU A 215 -12.66 -6.66 0.94
CA GLU A 215 -12.87 -6.06 -0.40
C GLU A 215 -11.92 -6.61 -1.47
N LEU A 216 -10.83 -7.28 -1.11
CA LEU A 216 -9.93 -8.01 -2.02
C LEU A 216 -10.39 -9.46 -2.28
N GLY A 217 -11.55 -9.86 -1.74
CA GLY A 217 -12.12 -11.19 -1.95
C GLY A 217 -11.40 -12.32 -1.22
N MET A 218 -10.58 -12.00 -0.22
CA MET A 218 -9.93 -13.02 0.61
C MET A 218 -10.91 -13.52 1.67
N ASN A 219 -11.66 -14.58 1.33
CA ASN A 219 -12.60 -15.24 2.26
C ASN A 219 -11.90 -15.86 3.48
N ASP A 220 -10.62 -16.21 3.35
CA ASP A 220 -9.77 -16.72 4.42
C ASP A 220 -8.67 -15.70 4.74
N ILE A 221 -9.03 -14.64 5.47
CA ILE A 221 -8.02 -13.68 5.95
C ILE A 221 -7.08 -14.46 6.88
N PRO A 222 -5.76 -14.54 6.58
CA PRO A 222 -4.82 -15.10 7.53
C PRO A 222 -4.98 -14.32 8.84
N MET A 223 -4.99 -15.01 9.98
CA MET A 223 -5.01 -14.30 11.26
C MET A 223 -3.66 -13.61 11.44
N ILE A 224 -3.55 -12.36 10.96
CA ILE A 224 -2.38 -11.51 11.11
C ILE A 224 -2.58 -10.64 12.35
N ARG A 225 -1.65 -10.70 13.28
CA ARG A 225 -1.58 -9.77 14.41
C ARG A 225 -0.17 -9.24 14.53
N ALA A 226 0.00 -7.93 14.63
CA ALA A 226 1.31 -7.30 14.75
C ALA A 226 1.31 -6.37 15.94
N ARG A 227 2.19 -6.66 16.90
CA ARG A 227 2.30 -5.87 18.12
C ARG A 227 3.70 -5.99 18.71
N ARG A 228 4.26 -4.86 19.15
CA ARG A 228 5.52 -4.80 19.92
C ARG A 228 6.67 -5.55 19.21
N GLY A 229 6.82 -5.36 17.90
CA GLY A 229 7.91 -5.98 17.13
C GLY A 229 7.75 -7.48 16.90
N HIS A 230 6.53 -7.99 17.03
CA HIS A 230 6.20 -9.36 16.72
C HIS A 230 5.02 -9.40 15.76
N VAL A 231 5.03 -10.39 14.88
CA VAL A 231 3.99 -10.65 13.89
C VAL A 231 3.55 -12.10 14.05
N LEU A 232 2.28 -12.33 14.30
CA LEU A 232 1.65 -13.65 14.36
C LEU A 232 0.88 -13.85 13.06
N ILE A 233 1.23 -14.87 12.28
CA ILE A 233 0.52 -15.26 11.05
C ILE A 233 0.27 -16.75 11.12
N ASN A 234 -0.98 -17.19 10.97
CA ASN A 234 -1.37 -18.60 10.97
C ASN A 234 -0.77 -19.38 12.16
N ASN A 235 -0.87 -18.80 13.35
CA ASN A 235 -0.35 -19.34 14.61
C ASN A 235 1.19 -19.49 14.70
N ARG A 236 1.94 -18.96 13.73
CA ARG A 236 3.41 -18.85 13.79
C ARG A 236 3.82 -17.44 14.16
N LEU A 237 4.63 -17.32 15.20
CA LEU A 237 5.14 -16.05 15.72
C LEU A 237 6.50 -15.73 15.09
N TYR A 238 6.61 -14.53 14.54
CA TYR A 238 7.81 -13.98 13.93
C TYR A 238 8.28 -12.77 14.73
N ARG A 239 9.59 -12.68 14.99
CA ARG A 239 10.23 -11.48 15.54
C ARG A 239 10.68 -10.59 14.38
N VAL A 240 10.29 -9.32 14.39
CA VAL A 240 10.59 -8.32 13.36
C VAL A 240 11.31 -7.11 13.97
N MET A 241 11.56 -6.05 13.18
CA MET A 241 12.49 -4.97 13.52
C MET A 241 12.02 -4.01 14.64
N SER A 242 10.80 -4.21 15.16
CA SER A 242 10.15 -3.38 16.19
C SER A 242 9.66 -2.02 15.71
N GLY A 243 8.77 -1.40 16.50
CA GLY A 243 8.14 -0.11 16.21
C GLY A 243 9.07 1.07 15.98
N LYS A 244 10.28 1.01 16.55
CA LYS A 244 11.30 2.04 16.36
C LYS A 244 11.99 1.95 14.99
N ALA A 245 11.87 0.82 14.29
CA ALA A 245 12.38 0.69 12.94
C ALA A 245 11.31 1.15 11.95
N SER A 246 11.71 2.05 11.05
CA SER A 246 10.88 2.51 9.94
C SER A 246 11.50 2.13 8.61
N ALA A 247 10.69 2.22 7.56
CA ALA A 247 11.14 2.00 6.20
C ALA A 247 10.41 2.97 5.27
N SER A 248 11.14 3.45 4.26
CA SER A 248 10.63 4.38 3.25
C SER A 248 10.36 3.65 1.95
N PHE A 249 9.18 3.89 1.35
CA PHE A 249 8.72 3.14 0.20
C PHE A 249 8.52 4.05 -1.02
N GLY A 250 9.00 3.61 -2.18
CA GLY A 250 8.65 4.15 -3.48
C GLY A 250 7.74 3.19 -4.23
N ALA A 251 6.75 3.72 -4.93
CA ALA A 251 5.97 2.97 -5.89
C ALA A 251 5.79 3.72 -7.19
N VAL A 252 5.78 2.99 -8.30
CA VAL A 252 5.51 3.53 -9.64
C VAL A 252 4.43 2.70 -10.29
N VAL A 253 3.40 3.37 -10.78
CA VAL A 253 2.36 2.79 -11.62
C VAL A 253 2.61 3.23 -13.05
N ALA A 254 2.86 2.28 -13.94
CA ALA A 254 3.24 2.53 -15.33
C ALA A 254 2.48 1.62 -16.30
N HIS A 255 2.29 2.11 -17.52
CA HIS A 255 1.70 1.32 -18.60
C HIS A 255 2.67 0.21 -19.01
N HIS A 256 2.16 -0.97 -19.39
CA HIS A 256 2.97 -2.15 -19.75
C HIS A 256 3.94 -1.92 -20.92
N THR A 257 3.72 -0.88 -21.73
CA THR A 257 4.61 -0.48 -22.84
C THR A 257 5.63 0.59 -22.47
N ALA A 258 5.64 1.07 -21.23
CA ALA A 258 6.61 2.08 -20.80
C ALA A 258 8.01 1.43 -20.73
N PRO A 259 9.07 2.10 -21.21
CA PRO A 259 10.42 1.55 -21.13
C PRO A 259 10.83 1.27 -19.68
N LEU A 260 11.13 0.00 -19.36
CA LEU A 260 11.42 -0.44 -17.99
C LEU A 260 12.55 0.35 -17.34
N ALA A 261 13.58 0.74 -18.10
CA ALA A 261 14.67 1.58 -17.59
C ALA A 261 14.18 2.95 -17.08
N GLY A 262 13.19 3.55 -17.74
CA GLY A 262 12.55 4.79 -17.30
C GLY A 262 11.71 4.55 -16.03
N VAL A 263 10.95 3.45 -15.99
CA VAL A 263 10.15 3.06 -14.82
C VAL A 263 11.02 2.82 -13.59
N LEU A 264 12.15 2.11 -13.72
CA LEU A 264 13.08 1.85 -12.62
C LEU A 264 13.79 3.12 -12.13
N ARG A 265 14.11 4.05 -13.04
CA ARG A 265 14.67 5.35 -12.64
C ARG A 265 13.66 6.15 -11.83
N GLU A 266 12.39 6.13 -12.26
CA GLU A 266 11.32 6.78 -11.54
C GLU A 266 11.05 6.12 -10.18
N LEU A 267 11.16 4.79 -10.10
CA LEU A 267 10.96 4.04 -8.86
C LEU A 267 11.98 4.41 -7.80
N ARG A 268 13.25 4.49 -8.19
CA ARG A 268 14.33 4.99 -7.32
C ARG A 268 14.10 6.44 -6.92
N ALA A 269 13.61 7.28 -7.83
CA ALA A 269 13.27 8.66 -7.51
C ALA A 269 12.11 8.76 -6.51
N ALA A 270 11.11 7.88 -6.61
CA ALA A 270 10.00 7.80 -5.66
C ALA A 270 10.48 7.38 -4.26
N GLU A 271 11.28 6.31 -4.17
CA GLU A 271 11.85 5.86 -2.90
C GLU A 271 12.73 6.95 -2.27
N ARG A 272 13.57 7.61 -3.07
CA ARG A 272 14.37 8.74 -2.61
C ARG A 272 13.53 9.91 -2.13
N ARG A 273 12.44 10.27 -2.84
CA ARG A 273 11.49 11.30 -2.40
C ARG A 273 10.87 10.96 -1.04
N ALA A 274 10.55 9.69 -0.79
CA ALA A 274 10.03 9.24 0.50
C ALA A 274 11.07 9.41 1.62
N LYS A 275 12.33 9.06 1.37
CA LYS A 275 13.41 9.32 2.35
C LYS A 275 13.64 10.81 2.59
N ASP A 276 13.69 11.59 1.51
CA ASP A 276 13.96 13.03 1.57
C ASP A 276 12.81 13.81 2.22
N SER A 277 11.59 13.26 2.27
CA SER A 277 10.45 13.85 2.97
C SER A 277 10.42 13.61 4.49
N GLY A 278 11.55 13.20 5.07
CA GLY A 278 11.70 12.98 6.50
C GLY A 278 11.75 11.51 6.95
N ARG A 279 11.85 10.57 5.99
CA ARG A 279 11.79 9.11 6.23
C ARG A 279 10.46 8.65 6.85
N ASP A 280 10.32 7.36 7.08
CA ASP A 280 9.07 6.72 7.53
C ASP A 280 7.86 7.18 6.69
N SER A 281 8.03 7.13 5.38
CA SER A 281 7.05 7.66 4.44
C SER A 281 6.95 6.81 3.18
N PHE A 282 5.95 7.10 2.36
CA PHE A 282 5.80 6.50 1.04
C PHE A 282 5.63 7.57 -0.04
N SER A 283 6.12 7.27 -1.24
CA SER A 283 5.91 8.08 -2.44
C SER A 283 5.37 7.22 -3.58
N ILE A 284 4.27 7.64 -4.18
CA ILE A 284 3.62 6.98 -5.32
C ILE A 284 3.74 7.88 -6.54
N SER A 285 4.19 7.33 -7.66
CA SER A 285 4.33 8.04 -8.92
C SER A 285 3.48 7.38 -9.99
N LEU A 286 2.55 8.15 -10.55
CA LEU A 286 1.71 7.75 -11.67
C LEU A 286 2.32 8.23 -12.99
N MET A 287 2.80 7.28 -13.79
CA MET A 287 3.28 7.52 -15.16
C MET A 287 2.15 7.27 -16.15
N LYS A 288 1.41 8.32 -16.52
CA LYS A 288 0.31 8.20 -17.48
C LYS A 288 0.86 7.97 -18.89
N ARG A 289 0.18 7.15 -19.69
CA ARG A 289 0.55 6.89 -21.09
C ARG A 289 0.67 8.17 -21.94
N SER A 290 -0.08 9.22 -21.61
CA SER A 290 -0.04 10.52 -22.30
C SER A 290 1.19 11.39 -21.96
N GLY A 291 2.15 10.88 -21.18
CA GLY A 291 3.38 11.59 -20.79
C GLY A 291 3.25 12.44 -19.52
N GLY A 292 2.03 12.54 -18.95
CA GLY A 292 1.80 13.23 -17.69
C GLY A 292 2.25 12.42 -16.48
N LYS A 293 2.87 13.09 -15.51
CA LYS A 293 3.30 12.50 -14.24
C LYS A 293 2.55 13.11 -13.07
N THR A 294 2.18 12.29 -12.09
CA THR A 294 1.64 12.78 -10.82
C THR A 294 2.31 12.06 -9.67
N GLU A 295 2.72 12.81 -8.65
CA GLU A 295 3.44 12.30 -7.49
C GLU A 295 2.60 12.58 -6.23
N LEU A 296 2.63 11.63 -5.31
CA LEU A 296 2.03 11.75 -3.98
C LEU A 296 3.04 11.22 -2.97
N THR A 297 3.44 12.06 -2.01
CA THR A 297 4.33 11.66 -0.92
C THR A 297 3.69 11.98 0.42
N LEU A 298 3.61 10.98 1.29
CA LEU A 298 2.92 11.04 2.59
C LEU A 298 3.69 10.23 3.63
N PRO A 299 3.70 10.66 4.91
CA PRO A 299 4.26 9.83 5.98
C PRO A 299 3.36 8.62 6.25
N TRP A 300 3.91 7.56 6.86
CA TRP A 300 3.10 6.41 7.29
C TRP A 300 2.21 6.74 8.48
N GLN A 301 2.62 7.69 9.33
CA GLN A 301 1.88 8.14 10.50
C GLN A 301 1.88 9.68 10.60
N LEU A 302 0.80 10.24 11.15
CA LEU A 302 0.71 11.67 11.42
C LEU A 302 1.36 12.01 12.77
N LYS A 303 2.20 13.05 12.79
CA LYS A 303 2.82 13.52 14.04
C LYS A 303 1.74 14.03 15.01
N GLY A 304 1.90 13.69 16.30
CA GLY A 304 1.04 14.20 17.38
C GLY A 304 -0.34 13.55 17.49
N LYS A 305 -0.72 12.64 16.58
CA LYS A 305 -1.95 11.83 16.69
C LYS A 305 -1.60 10.42 17.16
N ASN A 306 -1.32 10.27 18.45
CA ASN A 306 -1.07 8.97 19.09
C ASN A 306 -2.36 8.25 19.54
N SER A 307 -3.53 8.70 19.08
CA SER A 307 -4.77 7.99 19.40
C SER A 307 -4.79 6.67 18.62
N PRO A 308 -5.02 5.52 19.27
CA PRO A 308 -5.20 4.24 18.59
C PRO A 308 -6.31 4.24 17.53
N SER A 309 -7.21 5.23 17.57
CA SER A 309 -8.31 5.43 16.62
C SER A 309 -7.99 6.39 15.46
N ALA A 310 -6.82 7.05 15.45
CA ALA A 310 -6.47 7.98 14.39
C ALA A 310 -6.07 7.20 13.12
N ARG A 311 -6.80 7.44 12.03
CA ARG A 311 -6.52 6.83 10.72
C ARG A 311 -5.17 7.31 10.18
N THR A 312 -4.38 6.38 9.67
CA THR A 312 -3.08 6.65 9.02
C THR A 312 -3.28 7.28 7.64
N PRO A 313 -2.29 8.04 7.12
CA PRO A 313 -2.38 8.59 5.77
C PRO A 313 -2.59 7.54 4.68
N MET A 314 -1.99 6.36 4.80
CA MET A 314 -2.20 5.27 3.83
C MET A 314 -3.64 4.75 3.87
N GLU A 315 -4.22 4.57 5.06
CA GLU A 315 -5.65 4.23 5.19
C GLU A 315 -6.54 5.31 4.59
N THR A 316 -6.22 6.60 4.78
CA THR A 316 -6.97 7.69 4.12
C THR A 316 -6.93 7.60 2.59
N VAL A 317 -5.78 7.24 2.00
CA VAL A 317 -5.66 7.05 0.53
C VAL A 317 -6.48 5.84 0.07
N ILE A 318 -6.42 4.73 0.81
CA ILE A 318 -7.19 3.50 0.56
C ILE A 318 -8.69 3.79 0.59
N GLU A 319 -9.16 4.50 1.61
CA GLU A 319 -10.58 4.83 1.79
C GLU A 319 -11.08 5.81 0.72
N LEU A 320 -10.25 6.81 0.37
CA LEU A 320 -10.56 7.69 -0.76
C LEU A 320 -10.65 6.93 -2.08
N ARG A 321 -9.74 5.98 -2.33
CA ARG A 321 -9.81 5.08 -3.50
C ARG A 321 -11.10 4.26 -3.47
N ASN A 322 -11.43 3.65 -2.33
CA ASN A 322 -12.62 2.82 -2.17
C ASN A 322 -13.90 3.62 -2.41
N LEU A 323 -14.00 4.82 -1.83
CA LEU A 323 -15.11 5.73 -2.06
C LEU A 323 -15.25 6.09 -3.56
N LEU A 324 -14.15 6.45 -4.23
CA LEU A 324 -14.15 6.81 -5.66
C LEU A 324 -14.37 5.61 -6.60
N GLY A 325 -14.21 4.39 -6.07
CA GLY A 325 -14.45 3.13 -6.76
C GLY A 325 -15.86 2.59 -6.56
N ARG A 326 -16.57 3.05 -5.53
CA ARG A 326 -17.88 2.54 -5.11
C ARG A 326 -18.96 2.67 -6.19
N ASP A 327 -19.84 1.67 -6.24
CA ASP A 327 -21.02 1.70 -7.11
C ASP A 327 -21.89 2.94 -6.85
N GLY A 328 -22.25 3.63 -7.92
CA GLY A 328 -23.01 4.88 -7.85
C GLY A 328 -22.17 6.14 -7.64
N MET A 329 -20.85 6.04 -7.46
CA MET A 329 -19.95 7.21 -7.41
C MET A 329 -19.53 7.64 -8.82
N SER A 330 -19.77 8.91 -9.17
CA SER A 330 -19.40 9.48 -10.48
C SER A 330 -17.90 9.78 -10.55
N ARG A 331 -17.28 9.48 -11.71
CA ARG A 331 -15.88 9.84 -12.00
C ARG A 331 -15.61 11.34 -11.90
N ARG A 332 -16.66 12.15 -12.09
CA ARG A 332 -16.57 13.62 -11.99
C ARG A 332 -16.30 14.08 -10.56
N ALA A 333 -16.54 13.27 -9.53
CA ALA A 333 -16.30 13.64 -8.13
C ALA A 333 -14.87 14.15 -7.91
N ALA A 334 -13.86 13.36 -8.29
CA ALA A 334 -12.47 13.75 -8.16
C ALA A 334 -12.12 14.98 -9.01
N TYR A 335 -12.61 15.03 -10.26
CA TYR A 335 -12.36 16.15 -11.17
C TYR A 335 -12.95 17.48 -10.66
N LEU A 336 -14.20 17.48 -10.22
CA LEU A 336 -14.89 18.67 -9.72
C LEU A 336 -14.24 19.18 -8.43
N THR A 337 -13.87 18.27 -7.53
CA THR A 337 -13.14 18.64 -6.31
C THR A 337 -11.78 19.25 -6.62
N GLN A 338 -11.03 18.69 -7.59
CA GLN A 338 -9.75 19.26 -8.03
C GLN A 338 -9.93 20.66 -8.64
N GLN A 339 -10.88 20.81 -9.56
CA GLN A 339 -11.17 22.09 -10.22
C GLN A 339 -11.55 23.18 -9.21
N TRP A 340 -12.37 22.83 -8.22
CA TRP A 340 -12.74 23.76 -7.17
C TRP A 340 -11.54 24.10 -6.26
N ALA A 341 -10.71 23.12 -5.93
CA ALA A 341 -9.54 23.30 -5.06
C ALA A 341 -8.49 24.27 -5.64
N GLU A 342 -8.47 24.50 -6.95
CA GLU A 342 -7.58 25.50 -7.57
C GLU A 342 -7.88 26.93 -7.07
N GLY A 343 -9.16 27.22 -6.79
CA GLY A 343 -9.63 28.53 -6.32
C GLY A 343 -9.70 28.70 -4.80
N LEU A 344 -9.23 27.72 -4.02
CA LEU A 344 -9.21 27.81 -2.56
C LEU A 344 -8.29 28.94 -2.10
N PRO A 345 -8.70 29.89 -1.25
CA PRO A 345 -7.78 30.89 -0.72
C PRO A 345 -6.69 30.24 0.15
N GLU A 346 -5.54 30.91 0.29
CA GLU A 346 -4.48 30.44 1.18
C GLU A 346 -4.96 30.46 2.65
N PRO A 347 -4.48 29.56 3.53
CA PRO A 347 -4.93 29.48 4.92
C PRO A 347 -4.85 30.81 5.67
N GLU A 348 -3.83 31.63 5.40
CA GLU A 348 -3.63 32.95 6.02
C GLU A 348 -4.77 33.92 5.70
N MET A 349 -5.35 33.83 4.51
CA MET A 349 -6.49 34.66 4.09
C MET A 349 -7.80 34.29 4.79
N LEU A 350 -7.88 33.08 5.34
CA LEU A 350 -9.06 32.57 6.05
C LEU A 350 -8.93 32.67 7.58
N GLY A 351 -7.82 33.19 8.10
CA GLY A 351 -7.55 33.24 9.54
C GLY A 351 -6.94 31.95 10.10
N GLY A 352 -6.33 31.10 9.26
CA GLY A 352 -5.52 29.95 9.67
C GLY A 352 -6.00 28.60 9.15
N ILE A 353 -5.40 27.53 9.68
CA ILE A 353 -5.60 26.15 9.21
C ILE A 353 -7.02 25.64 9.51
N GLU A 354 -7.60 25.95 10.68
CA GLU A 354 -8.93 25.43 11.05
C GLU A 354 -10.08 25.99 10.19
N PRO A 355 -10.15 27.31 9.90
CA PRO A 355 -11.09 27.85 8.91
C PRO A 355 -10.90 27.24 7.51
N TYR A 356 -9.66 27.06 7.08
CA TYR A 356 -9.33 26.39 5.80
C TYR A 356 -9.87 24.96 5.76
N LYS A 357 -9.62 24.17 6.82
CA LYS A 357 -10.14 22.80 6.94
C LYS A 357 -11.66 22.78 6.90
N THR A 358 -12.31 23.68 7.61
CA THR A 358 -13.78 23.77 7.64
C THR A 358 -14.36 24.00 6.24
N LEU A 359 -13.78 24.96 5.49
CA LEU A 359 -14.18 25.24 4.10
C LEU A 359 -13.92 24.05 3.18
N LEU A 360 -12.74 23.43 3.25
CA LEU A 360 -12.37 22.28 2.44
C LEU A 360 -13.32 21.10 2.70
N LYS A 361 -13.57 20.76 3.97
CA LYS A 361 -14.47 19.68 4.38
C LYS A 361 -15.88 19.89 3.84
N ALA A 362 -16.45 21.09 4.03
CA ALA A 362 -17.81 21.39 3.58
C ALA A 362 -17.96 21.22 2.06
N ASN A 363 -16.98 21.67 1.28
CA ASN A 363 -17.01 21.55 -0.18
C ASN A 363 -16.78 20.12 -0.64
N MET A 364 -15.85 19.39 -0.04
CA MET A 364 -15.64 17.97 -0.36
C MET A 364 -16.89 17.13 -0.09
N ILE A 365 -17.54 17.34 1.06
CA ILE A 365 -18.82 16.67 1.39
C ILE A 365 -19.86 16.99 0.31
N HIS A 366 -20.05 18.27 -0.01
CA HIS A 366 -21.02 18.68 -1.02
C HIS A 366 -20.75 18.03 -2.38
N GLN A 367 -19.50 18.03 -2.85
CA GLN A 367 -19.15 17.44 -4.14
C GLN A 367 -19.33 15.92 -4.12
N PHE A 368 -18.90 15.22 -3.07
CA PHE A 368 -19.02 13.78 -2.97
C PHE A 368 -20.48 13.32 -2.90
N GLU A 369 -21.28 13.92 -2.01
CA GLU A 369 -22.70 13.57 -1.88
C GLU A 369 -23.48 13.85 -3.18
N ARG A 370 -23.19 14.97 -3.86
CA ARG A 370 -23.84 15.30 -5.14
C ARG A 370 -23.49 14.35 -6.27
N GLN A 371 -22.30 13.75 -6.21
CA GLN A 371 -21.79 12.82 -7.22
C GLN A 371 -22.04 11.35 -6.87
N TYR A 372 -22.64 11.07 -5.73
CA TYR A 372 -22.91 9.72 -5.25
C TYR A 372 -24.42 9.43 -5.26
N LYS A 373 -24.80 8.29 -5.86
CA LYS A 373 -26.20 7.85 -5.98
C LYS A 373 -26.65 6.84 -4.92
N GLY A 374 -25.82 6.55 -3.93
CA GLY A 374 -26.16 5.62 -2.86
C GLY A 374 -27.12 6.23 -1.83
N LYS A 375 -27.78 5.36 -1.05
CA LYS A 375 -28.71 5.78 0.01
C LYS A 375 -27.99 6.32 1.25
N ASP A 376 -26.79 5.81 1.54
CA ASP A 376 -26.00 6.18 2.71
C ASP A 376 -24.79 7.04 2.32
N ASN A 377 -24.83 8.31 2.72
CA ASN A 377 -23.78 9.29 2.47
C ASN A 377 -22.71 9.34 3.58
N SER A 378 -22.81 8.53 4.64
CA SER A 378 -21.79 8.46 5.70
C SER A 378 -20.36 8.29 5.17
N PRO A 379 -20.08 7.44 4.15
CA PRO A 379 -18.73 7.25 3.66
C PRO A 379 -18.17 8.50 2.95
N CYS A 380 -19.03 9.31 2.33
CA CYS A 380 -18.64 10.58 1.72
C CYS A 380 -18.17 11.56 2.80
N ARG A 381 -18.88 11.62 3.93
CA ARG A 381 -18.58 12.53 5.05
C ARG A 381 -17.32 12.13 5.79
N ASP A 382 -17.18 10.85 6.09
CA ASP A 382 -16.04 10.30 6.83
C ASP A 382 -14.75 10.45 6.01
N THR A 383 -14.80 10.08 4.73
CA THR A 383 -13.64 10.24 3.83
C THR A 383 -13.26 11.71 3.65
N ALA A 384 -14.24 12.61 3.48
CA ALA A 384 -13.97 14.04 3.35
C ALA A 384 -13.34 14.62 4.63
N HIS A 385 -13.80 14.17 5.81
CA HIS A 385 -13.19 14.52 7.08
C HIS A 385 -11.73 14.08 7.14
N ASP A 386 -11.44 12.81 6.85
CA ASP A 386 -10.09 12.26 6.99
C ASP A 386 -9.10 12.88 6.01
N VAL A 387 -9.52 13.11 4.76
CA VAL A 387 -8.70 13.83 3.78
C VAL A 387 -8.43 15.25 4.28
N THR A 388 -9.43 15.94 4.84
CA THR A 388 -9.25 17.30 5.37
C THR A 388 -8.29 17.32 6.55
N GLU A 389 -8.41 16.36 7.48
CA GLU A 389 -7.49 16.22 8.62
C GLU A 389 -6.06 15.94 8.18
N LEU A 390 -5.88 15.12 7.14
CA LEU A 390 -4.58 14.85 6.53
C LEU A 390 -3.99 16.12 5.90
N ILE A 391 -4.77 16.87 5.11
CA ILE A 391 -4.34 18.14 4.51
C ILE A 391 -3.99 19.17 5.59
N GLY A 392 -4.82 19.31 6.64
CA GLY A 392 -4.56 20.21 7.75
C GLY A 392 -3.25 19.89 8.48
N SER A 393 -2.99 18.60 8.71
CA SER A 393 -1.73 18.14 9.31
C SER A 393 -0.53 18.45 8.42
N ALA A 394 -0.66 18.28 7.10
CA ALA A 394 0.39 18.62 6.15
C ALA A 394 0.66 20.14 6.07
N LEU A 395 -0.39 20.97 6.11
CA LEU A 395 -0.27 22.43 6.17
C LEU A 395 0.48 22.90 7.42
N ALA A 396 0.20 22.27 8.58
CA ALA A 396 0.92 22.57 9.82
C ALA A 396 2.42 22.24 9.75
N GLU A 397 2.82 21.32 8.87
CA GLU A 397 4.22 21.02 8.56
C GLU A 397 4.81 21.90 7.43
N GLY A 398 4.09 22.93 6.98
CA GLY A 398 4.53 23.84 5.91
C GLY A 398 4.44 23.27 4.50
N LYS A 399 3.68 22.17 4.29
CA LYS A 399 3.48 21.58 2.96
C LYS A 399 2.36 22.32 2.21
N ASN A 400 2.42 22.31 0.88
CA ASN A 400 1.39 22.91 0.05
C ASN A 400 0.13 22.00 0.00
N GLY A 401 -0.94 22.43 0.69
CA GLY A 401 -2.19 21.68 0.79
C GLY A 401 -2.90 21.44 -0.56
N ARG A 402 -2.84 22.39 -1.50
CA ARG A 402 -3.47 22.24 -2.82
C ARG A 402 -2.77 21.18 -3.68
N VAL A 403 -1.43 21.22 -3.70
CA VAL A 403 -0.62 20.22 -4.42
C VAL A 403 -0.86 18.83 -3.84
N LEU A 404 -0.90 18.71 -2.51
CA LEU A 404 -1.16 17.44 -1.84
C LEU A 404 -2.56 16.90 -2.14
N LEU A 405 -3.60 17.75 -2.06
CA LEU A 405 -4.97 17.37 -2.38
C LEU A 405 -5.12 16.91 -3.84
N ARG A 406 -4.46 17.59 -4.78
CA ARG A 406 -4.44 17.19 -6.19
C ARG A 406 -3.76 15.83 -6.38
N GLY A 407 -2.63 15.60 -5.72
CA GLY A 407 -1.91 14.33 -5.72
C GLY A 407 -2.79 13.19 -5.19
N LEU A 408 -3.40 13.38 -4.02
CA LEU A 408 -4.33 12.46 -3.38
C LEU A 408 -5.49 12.06 -4.30
N LEU A 409 -6.23 13.05 -4.80
CA LEU A 409 -7.40 12.80 -5.66
C LEU A 409 -7.01 12.12 -6.97
N THR A 410 -5.87 12.49 -7.55
CA THR A 410 -5.42 11.88 -8.82
C THR A 410 -4.97 10.44 -8.64
N VAL A 411 -4.22 10.16 -7.56
CA VAL A 411 -3.77 8.79 -7.24
C VAL A 411 -4.95 7.90 -6.92
N ALA A 412 -5.83 8.35 -6.01
CA ALA A 412 -7.00 7.58 -5.60
C ALA A 412 -7.96 7.35 -6.78
N GLU A 413 -8.25 8.36 -7.62
CA GLU A 413 -9.12 8.18 -8.80
C GLU A 413 -8.54 7.15 -9.78
N PHE A 414 -7.23 7.23 -10.04
CA PHE A 414 -6.59 6.33 -10.99
C PHE A 414 -6.65 4.88 -10.51
N LEU A 415 -6.36 4.64 -9.23
CA LEU A 415 -6.38 3.30 -8.64
C LEU A 415 -7.81 2.78 -8.40
N ALA A 416 -8.80 3.67 -8.28
CA ALA A 416 -10.21 3.31 -8.15
C ALA A 416 -10.82 2.75 -9.45
N ARG A 417 -10.08 2.73 -10.57
CA ARG A 417 -10.60 2.29 -11.86
C ARG A 417 -11.02 0.82 -11.87
N GLU A 418 -10.32 -0.04 -11.16
CA GLU A 418 -10.64 -1.47 -11.06
C GLU A 418 -11.77 -1.77 -10.07
N GLY A 419 -11.84 -1.05 -8.94
CA GLY A 419 -12.92 -1.22 -7.94
C GLY A 419 -14.32 -0.91 -8.46
N ARG A 420 -14.44 -0.21 -9.60
CA ARG A 420 -15.70 0.04 -10.32
C ARG A 420 -16.20 -1.17 -11.11
N PHE A 421 -15.44 -2.26 -11.15
CA PHE A 421 -15.78 -3.46 -11.90
C PHE A 421 -16.30 -4.62 -11.05
N THR A 422 -16.27 -4.53 -9.71
CA THR A 422 -16.93 -5.47 -8.79
C THR A 422 -17.05 -4.89 -7.36
N PRO A 423 -18.23 -4.89 -6.72
CA PRO A 423 -18.30 -4.95 -5.27
C PRO A 423 -18.00 -6.41 -4.86
N PHE A 424 -16.98 -6.65 -4.06
CA PHE A 424 -16.94 -7.86 -3.26
C PHE A 424 -18.04 -7.73 -2.19
N GLY A 425 -19.25 -8.13 -2.58
CA GLY A 425 -20.42 -8.15 -1.71
C GLY A 425 -20.24 -9.20 -0.61
N ASN A 426 -20.62 -8.81 0.61
CA ASN A 426 -20.82 -9.69 1.74
C ASN A 426 -21.51 -11.00 1.32
N ARG A 427 -20.89 -12.14 1.66
CA ARG A 427 -21.62 -13.40 1.75
C ARG A 427 -22.34 -13.41 3.09
N GLU A 428 -23.59 -12.95 3.09
CA GLU A 428 -24.60 -13.57 3.96
C GLU A 428 -25.24 -14.69 3.15
N GLU A 429 -24.86 -15.94 3.48
CA GLU A 429 -25.72 -17.13 3.56
C GLU A 429 -24.90 -18.30 4.13
#